data_AF-A0A4Y7PH99-F1
#
_entry.id   AF-A0A4Y7PH99-F1
#
_cell.length_a   1.000
_cell.length_b   1.000
_cell.length_c   1.000
_cell.angle_alpha   90.00
_cell.angle_beta   90.00
_cell.angle_gamma   90.00
#
_symmetry.space_group_name_H-M   'P 1'
#
loop_
_entity.id
_entity.type
_entity.pdbx_description
1 polymer ?
#
loop_
_entity_poly.entity_id
_entity_poly.type
_entity_poly.pdbx_seq_one_letter_code
_entity_poly.pdbx_strand_id
1 'polypeptide(L)'
;MYKPPLRPEIKGRIELTPRYQREPLLQVSKRRLVPFPIQYHEVWQVYKKAEASLWTAEEMDLSMGTHDSQNRLNDNERHFIS
;
A
#
# COMPACT_ATOMS: atom_id res chain seq x y z
N MET A 1 22.37 -14.15 35.80
CA MET A 1 21.15 -14.23 34.97
C MET A 1 20.71 -12.82 34.65
N TYR A 2 21.15 -12.27 33.51
CA TYR A 2 20.88 -10.89 33.13
C TYR A 2 19.47 -10.81 32.52
N LYS A 3 18.57 -10.04 33.15
CA LYS A 3 17.30 -9.66 32.51
C LYS A 3 17.55 -8.40 31.68
N PRO A 4 17.33 -8.44 30.36
CA PRO A 4 17.50 -7.23 29.55
C PRO A 4 16.51 -6.16 30.01
N PRO A 5 16.90 -4.87 29.98
CA PRO A 5 15.99 -3.79 30.32
C PRO A 5 14.78 -3.82 29.38
N LEU A 6 13.59 -3.60 29.96
CA LEU A 6 12.37 -3.39 29.18
C LEU A 6 12.63 -2.24 28.21
N ARG A 7 12.41 -2.48 26.92
CA ARG A 7 12.53 -1.45 25.88
C ARG A 7 11.75 -0.21 26.35
N PRO A 8 12.31 1.01 26.24
CA PRO A 8 11.58 2.21 26.61
C PRO A 8 10.28 2.23 25.83
N GLU A 9 9.16 2.29 26.54
CA GLU A 9 7.86 2.43 25.91
C GLU A 9 7.90 3.66 25.03
N ILE A 10 7.58 3.48 23.75
CA ILE A 10 7.56 4.57 22.78
C ILE A 10 6.47 5.54 23.25
N LYS A 11 6.89 6.62 23.93
CA LYS A 11 6.04 7.78 24.30
C LYS A 11 5.67 8.57 23.05
N GLY A 12 4.91 7.92 22.18
CA GLY A 12 4.32 8.44 20.96
C GLY A 12 2.99 7.78 20.62
N ARG A 13 2.45 6.93 21.52
CA ARG A 13 1.09 6.43 21.41
C ARG A 13 0.16 7.59 21.72
N ILE A 14 -0.24 8.33 20.69
CA ILE A 14 -1.30 9.32 20.75
C ILE A 14 -2.46 8.65 21.49
N GLU A 15 -2.79 9.12 22.68
CA GLU A 15 -4.02 8.72 23.34
C GLU A 15 -5.15 9.14 22.42
N LEU A 16 -5.76 8.16 21.74
CA LEU A 16 -6.83 8.41 20.79
C LEU A 16 -7.92 9.17 21.54
N THR A 17 -8.18 10.40 21.13
CA THR A 17 -9.25 11.20 21.74
C THR A 17 -10.56 10.39 21.72
N PRO A 18 -11.48 10.59 22.69
CA PRO A 18 -12.73 9.83 22.74
C PRO A 18 -13.57 9.87 21.46
N ARG A 19 -13.30 10.83 20.55
CA ARG A 19 -13.93 10.95 19.24
C ARG A 19 -13.48 9.86 18.27
N TYR A 20 -12.19 9.51 18.24
CA TYR A 20 -11.66 8.44 17.37
C TYR A 20 -12.21 7.06 17.72
N GLN A 21 -12.50 6.82 19.02
CA GLN A 21 -13.12 5.57 19.46
C GLN A 21 -14.55 5.36 18.93
N ARG A 22 -15.21 6.43 18.45
CA ARG A 22 -16.57 6.40 17.88
C ARG A 22 -16.58 6.55 16.36
N GLU A 23 -15.42 6.59 15.72
CA GLU A 23 -15.34 6.71 14.27
C GLU A 23 -15.88 5.43 13.60
N PRO A 24 -16.87 5.52 12.70
CA PRO A 24 -17.53 4.35 12.10
C PRO A 24 -16.57 3.43 11.34
N LEU A 25 -15.57 3.98 10.65
CA LEU A 25 -14.58 3.21 9.89
C LEU A 25 -13.68 2.35 10.77
N LEU A 26 -13.50 2.74 12.03
CA LEU A 26 -12.67 2.04 13.01
C LEU A 26 -13.49 1.04 13.85
N GLN A 27 -14.81 0.96 13.64
CA GLN A 27 -15.65 -0.03 14.31
C GLN A 27 -15.59 -1.37 13.56
N VAL A 28 -15.32 -2.45 14.30
CA VAL A 28 -15.30 -3.80 13.72
C VAL A 28 -16.73 -4.21 13.34
N SER A 29 -16.97 -4.47 12.05
CA SER A 29 -18.23 -5.03 11.56
C SER A 29 -18.18 -6.56 11.51
N LYS A 30 -18.88 -7.23 12.42
CA LYS A 30 -18.95 -8.71 12.47
C LYS A 30 -20.06 -9.31 11.59
N ARG A 31 -20.91 -8.48 10.97
CA ARG A 31 -22.14 -8.92 10.27
C ARG A 31 -22.11 -8.68 8.76
N ARG A 32 -21.09 -8.00 8.23
CA ARG A 32 -20.96 -7.70 6.80
C ARG A 32 -19.95 -8.63 6.15
N LEU A 33 -20.42 -9.79 5.70
CA LEU A 33 -19.60 -10.78 4.99
C LEU A 33 -19.56 -10.52 3.48
N VAL A 34 -20.59 -9.86 2.95
CA VAL A 34 -20.70 -9.51 1.54
C VAL A 34 -20.61 -7.99 1.35
N PRO A 35 -20.07 -7.51 0.22
CA PRO A 35 -19.95 -6.07 -0.06
C PRO A 35 -21.30 -5.36 -0.25
N PHE A 36 -22.35 -6.08 -0.64
CA PHE A 36 -23.65 -5.49 -0.93
C PHE A 36 -24.60 -5.52 0.28
N PRO A 37 -25.39 -4.45 0.51
CA PRO A 37 -25.40 -3.16 -0.20
C PRO A 37 -24.19 -2.26 0.15
N ILE A 38 -23.74 -1.45 -0.82
CA ILE A 38 -22.55 -0.57 -0.67
C ILE A 38 -22.89 0.60 0.28
N GLN A 39 -22.05 0.80 1.31
CA GLN A 39 -22.22 1.88 2.29
C GLN A 39 -21.42 3.14 1.93
N TYR A 40 -20.18 2.96 1.47
CA TYR A 40 -19.25 4.05 1.14
C TYR A 40 -18.95 4.05 -0.36
N HIS A 41 -19.74 4.80 -1.13
CA HIS A 41 -19.65 4.82 -2.59
C HIS A 41 -18.34 5.40 -3.10
N GLU A 42 -17.82 6.44 -2.44
CA GLU A 42 -16.53 7.06 -2.82
C GLU A 42 -15.36 6.08 -2.67
N VAL A 43 -15.30 5.39 -1.52
CA VAL A 43 -14.29 4.34 -1.27
C VAL A 43 -14.41 3.21 -2.29
N TRP A 44 -15.63 2.81 -2.61
CA TRP A 44 -15.89 1.77 -3.61
C TRP A 44 -15.47 2.18 -5.02
N GLN A 45 -15.71 3.43 -5.42
CA GLN A 45 -15.29 3.97 -6.71
C GLN A 45 -13.75 3.96 -6.83
N VAL A 46 -13.04 4.40 -5.79
CA VAL A 46 -11.57 4.37 -5.78
C VAL A 46 -11.04 2.93 -5.82
N TYR A 47 -11.64 2.02 -5.06
CA TYR A 47 -11.33 0.60 -5.12
C TYR A 47 -11.51 0.03 -6.54
N LYS A 48 -12.65 0.28 -7.18
CA LYS A 48 -12.93 -0.21 -8.53
C LYS A 48 -12.05 0.42 -9.60
N LYS A 49 -11.65 1.68 -9.42
CA LYS A 49 -10.66 2.33 -10.29
C LYS A 49 -9.29 1.65 -10.20
N ALA A 50 -8.86 1.31 -8.98
CA ALA A 50 -7.60 0.59 -8.76
C ALA A 50 -7.66 -0.85 -9.28
N GLU A 51 -8.77 -1.55 -9.05
CA GLU A 51 -9.01 -2.91 -9.58
C GLU A 51 -8.96 -2.94 -11.12
N ALA A 52 -9.51 -1.91 -11.77
CA ALA A 52 -9.42 -1.74 -13.22
C ALA A 52 -8.01 -1.41 -13.75
N SER A 53 -7.05 -1.15 -12.85
CA SER A 53 -5.64 -0.86 -13.17
C SER A 53 -4.70 -2.02 -12.78
N LEU A 54 -5.24 -3.21 -12.52
CA LEU A 54 -4.45 -4.41 -12.33
C LEU A 54 -3.78 -4.80 -13.66
N TRP A 55 -2.49 -5.08 -13.60
CA TRP A 55 -1.68 -5.57 -14.71
C TRP A 55 -0.84 -6.76 -14.23
N THR A 56 -0.56 -7.69 -15.15
CA THR A 56 0.31 -8.84 -14.89
C THR A 56 1.72 -8.60 -15.43
N ALA A 57 2.73 -9.23 -14.85
CA ALA A 57 4.12 -9.03 -15.31
C ALA A 57 4.32 -9.48 -16.76
N GLU A 58 3.53 -10.44 -17.20
CA GLU A 58 3.48 -10.99 -18.56
C GLU A 58 2.91 -10.01 -19.59
N GLU A 59 2.18 -8.98 -19.17
CA GLU A 59 1.68 -7.90 -20.05
C GLU A 59 2.80 -6.90 -20.43
N MET A 60 3.95 -6.93 -19.73
CA MET A 60 5.09 -6.07 -20.05
C MET A 60 5.99 -6.71 -21.11
N ASP A 61 6.07 -6.11 -22.30
CA ASP A 61 7.08 -6.48 -23.29
C ASP A 61 8.43 -5.83 -22.95
N LEU A 62 9.39 -6.66 -22.55
CA LEU A 62 10.76 -6.25 -22.22
C LEU A 62 11.79 -6.59 -23.31
N SER A 63 11.35 -7.06 -24.49
CA SER A 63 12.24 -7.51 -25.57
C SER A 63 13.26 -6.44 -26.00
N MET A 64 12.81 -5.19 -26.11
CA MET A 64 13.65 -4.06 -26.52
C MET A 64 14.41 -3.41 -25.35
N GLY A 65 14.04 -3.70 -24.10
CA GLY A 65 14.60 -3.05 -22.92
C GLY A 65 16.10 -3.30 -22.76
N THR A 66 16.55 -4.53 -23.05
CA THR A 66 17.97 -4.90 -22.94
C THR A 66 18.81 -4.21 -24.02
N HIS A 67 18.30 -4.13 -25.24
CA HIS A 67 18.99 -3.49 -26.36
C HIS A 67 19.16 -1.98 -26.12
N ASP A 68 18.10 -1.30 -25.70
CA ASP A 68 18.14 0.14 -25.45
C ASP A 68 19.00 0.48 -24.26
N SER A 69 18.94 -0.35 -23.20
CA SER A 69 19.87 -0.26 -22.08
C SER A 69 21.31 -0.37 -22.56
N GLN A 70 21.63 -1.26 -23.51
CA GLN A 70 22.99 -1.54 -23.96
C GLN A 70 23.56 -0.64 -25.07
N ASN A 71 22.72 -0.04 -25.90
CA ASN A 71 23.17 0.64 -27.12
C ASN A 71 22.76 2.11 -27.22
N ARG A 72 21.81 2.57 -26.40
CA ARG A 72 21.27 3.94 -26.50
C ARG A 72 21.56 4.81 -25.28
N LEU A 73 21.72 4.21 -24.11
CA LEU A 73 22.03 4.94 -22.86
C LEU A 73 23.53 5.08 -22.64
N ASN A 74 23.95 6.24 -22.15
CA ASN A 74 25.31 6.48 -21.68
C ASN A 74 25.54 5.90 -20.27
N ASP A 75 26.79 5.85 -19.83
CA ASP A 75 27.16 5.21 -18.55
C ASP A 75 26.52 5.87 -17.32
N ASN A 76 26.32 7.19 -17.35
CA ASN A 76 25.68 7.92 -16.26
C ASN A 76 24.17 7.62 -16.20
N GLU A 77 23.51 7.51 -17.36
CA GLU A 77 22.08 7.17 -17.46
C GLU A 77 21.79 5.74 -16.99
N ARG A 78 22.68 4.79 -17.32
CA ARG A 78 22.55 3.41 -16.83
C ARG A 78 22.77 3.29 -15.34
N HIS A 79 23.75 4.01 -14.81
CA HIS A 79 24.01 4.03 -13.37
C HIS A 79 22.83 4.65 -12.59
N PHE A 80 22.09 5.58 -13.19
CA PHE A 80 20.90 6.16 -12.57
C PHE A 80 19.70 5.18 -12.52
N ILE A 81 19.59 4.26 -13.48
CA ILE A 81 18.45 3.32 -13.59
C ILE A 81 18.71 2.00 -12.83
N SER A 82 19.97 1.57 -12.64
CA SER A 82 20.34 0.34 -11.90
C SER A 82 20.24 0.50 -10.39
#